data_AF-A0A947Y194-F1
#
_entry.id   AF-A0A947Y194-F1
#
_cell.length_a   1.000
_cell.length_b   1.000
_cell.length_c   1.000
_cell.angle_alpha   90.00
_cell.angle_beta   90.00
_cell.angle_gamma   90.00
#
_symmetry.space_group_name_H-M   'P 1'
#
loop_
_entity.id
_entity.type
_entity.pdbx_description
1 polymer ?
#
loop_
_entity_poly.entity_id
_entity_poly.type
_entity_poly.pdbx_seq_one_letter_code
_entity_poly.pdbx_strand_id
1 'polypeptide(L)'
;MTQSLNALFSPETNPHPTELHPFSLLCDTLFFYSLPGEPGETAAQGFMTGYAPVHLADEEQARFQSLARELKGHEAEFHGGLLASLSAGHGDRDEASAGSLASSLRSGRNSADSPKTTGATLWKAMLLLKLAEMFREEEREIAQGFLTISGKEAELFAAIRGEETEEEGEDEEEARTLLELAAAATPTGPAINLTRLAKAWGHLYLRDAKATEFPLLVTTQAELQGVLAEVYEALTGRPPMQLISLTLPAQAEQFKTATGPARVHFNRLLLGIAASGTLSAERLEELQGAGNELNRATLPFLKNCPTEKTMRFYAYEGASLVELFAELCGETRTATAKATGLLAVLS
;
A
#
# COMPACT_ATOMS: atom_id res chain seq x y z
N MET A 1 17.82 -0.36 -24.79
CA MET A 1 16.49 -0.04 -24.25
C MET A 1 16.66 0.14 -22.75
N THR A 2 16.45 1.35 -22.24
CA THR A 2 16.39 1.61 -20.79
C THR A 2 15.20 0.84 -20.23
N GLN A 3 15.45 -0.15 -19.38
CA GLN A 3 14.39 -0.86 -18.67
C GLN A 3 13.81 0.09 -17.62
N SER A 4 12.54 0.44 -17.76
CA SER A 4 11.82 1.25 -16.76
C SER A 4 11.43 0.40 -15.57
N LEU A 5 11.61 0.93 -14.36
CA LEU A 5 11.20 0.26 -13.13
C LEU A 5 9.73 0.60 -12.84
N ASN A 6 8.84 -0.31 -13.23
CA ASN A 6 7.43 -0.25 -12.89
C ASN A 6 7.15 -1.04 -11.62
N ALA A 7 6.41 -0.44 -10.69
CA ALA A 7 6.03 -1.08 -9.44
C ALA A 7 4.51 -1.03 -9.24
N LEU A 8 3.98 -1.94 -8.43
CA LEU A 8 2.57 -1.97 -8.05
C LEU A 8 2.42 -1.75 -6.54
N PHE A 9 1.56 -0.82 -6.15
CA PHE A 9 1.27 -0.52 -4.75
C PHE A 9 0.34 -1.57 -4.14
N SER A 10 0.66 -1.98 -2.91
CA SER A 10 -0.05 -3.02 -2.18
C SER A 10 -0.08 -2.72 -0.67
N PRO A 11 -1.04 -3.28 0.08
CA PRO A 11 -2.21 -4.04 -0.34
C PRO A 11 -3.47 -3.16 -0.46
N GLU A 12 -3.28 -1.86 -0.71
CA GLU A 12 -4.36 -0.88 -0.73
C GLU A 12 -4.91 -0.62 -2.13
N THR A 13 -6.13 -0.08 -2.17
CA THR A 13 -6.76 0.47 -3.37
C THR A 13 -6.93 1.96 -3.20
N ASN A 14 -6.69 2.72 -4.28
CA ASN A 14 -6.80 4.18 -4.32
C ASN A 14 -6.08 4.92 -3.17
N PRO A 15 -4.76 4.67 -2.97
CA PRO A 15 -3.98 5.32 -1.91
C PRO A 15 -3.84 6.83 -2.15
N HIS A 16 -3.66 7.59 -1.07
CA HIS A 16 -3.51 9.05 -1.17
C HIS A 16 -2.18 9.43 -1.85
N PRO A 17 -2.13 10.44 -2.75
CA PRO A 17 -0.91 10.78 -3.49
C PRO A 17 0.33 11.08 -2.64
N THR A 18 0.14 11.64 -1.43
CA THR A 18 1.24 11.94 -0.50
C THR A 18 1.95 10.70 0.01
N GLU A 19 1.23 9.58 0.17
CA GLU A 19 1.80 8.30 0.62
C GLU A 19 2.65 7.64 -0.47
N LEU A 20 2.35 7.95 -1.73
CA LEU A 20 3.02 7.37 -2.88
C LEU A 20 4.26 8.15 -3.32
N HIS A 21 4.32 9.45 -2.96
CA HIS A 21 5.43 10.34 -3.32
C HIS A 21 6.84 9.79 -2.98
N PRO A 22 7.07 9.11 -1.84
CA PRO A 22 8.37 8.51 -1.55
C PRO A 22 8.86 7.50 -2.59
N PHE A 23 7.95 6.75 -3.24
CA PHE A 23 8.33 5.76 -4.25
C PHE A 23 8.74 6.37 -5.59
N SER A 24 8.38 7.64 -5.83
CA SER A 24 8.78 8.38 -7.03
C SER A 24 10.30 8.45 -7.19
N LEU A 25 11.03 8.36 -6.07
CA LEU A 25 12.49 8.35 -6.02
C LEU A 25 13.09 7.27 -6.91
N LEU A 26 12.51 6.08 -6.91
CA LEU A 26 13.07 4.90 -7.57
C LEU A 26 12.23 4.43 -8.75
N CYS A 27 10.90 4.50 -8.64
CA CYS A 27 9.99 4.02 -9.68
C CYS A 27 9.84 5.06 -10.79
N ASP A 28 9.89 4.61 -12.05
CA ASP A 28 9.57 5.48 -13.19
C ASP A 28 8.06 5.63 -13.34
N THR A 29 7.31 4.55 -13.05
CA THR A 29 5.86 4.58 -12.96
C THR A 29 5.40 3.68 -11.83
N LEU A 30 4.54 4.22 -10.97
CA LEU A 30 3.90 3.50 -9.88
C LEU A 30 2.43 3.25 -10.24
N PHE A 31 2.04 2.00 -10.21
CA PHE A 31 0.68 1.57 -10.45
C PHE A 31 -0.02 1.28 -9.13
N PHE A 32 -1.34 1.44 -9.10
CA PHE A 32 -2.17 1.03 -7.98
C PHE A 32 -3.55 0.56 -8.48
N TYR A 33 -4.20 -0.28 -7.69
CA TYR A 33 -5.55 -0.73 -8.01
C TYR A 33 -6.59 0.32 -7.66
N SER A 34 -7.51 0.56 -8.59
CA SER A 34 -8.73 1.32 -8.37
C SER A 34 -9.93 0.38 -8.48
N LEU A 35 -10.87 0.52 -7.55
CA LEU A 35 -12.11 -0.24 -7.58
C LEU A 35 -13.17 0.51 -8.40
N PRO A 36 -14.18 -0.20 -8.95
CA PRO A 36 -15.30 0.45 -9.61
C PRO A 36 -16.02 1.38 -8.64
N GLY A 37 -16.05 2.69 -8.91
CA GLY A 37 -16.52 3.70 -7.97
C GLY A 37 -16.67 5.07 -8.62
N GLU A 38 -17.05 6.09 -7.84
CA GLU A 38 -17.24 7.46 -8.34
C GLU A 38 -16.06 7.88 -9.23
N PRO A 39 -16.32 8.60 -10.34
CA PRO A 39 -15.32 8.94 -11.35
C PRO A 39 -14.36 10.03 -10.84
N GLY A 40 -13.60 9.72 -9.79
CA GLY A 40 -12.38 10.41 -9.45
C GLY A 40 -11.29 9.85 -10.35
N GLU A 41 -10.96 10.62 -11.39
CA GLU A 41 -9.78 10.49 -12.26
C GLU A 41 -8.94 9.21 -12.06
N THR A 42 -9.31 8.11 -12.72
CA THR A 42 -8.36 7.04 -13.11
C THR A 42 -7.31 7.56 -14.12
N ALA A 43 -6.98 8.85 -14.07
CA ALA A 43 -6.02 9.50 -14.92
C ALA A 43 -4.63 9.34 -14.30
N ALA A 44 -3.63 9.17 -15.15
CA ALA A 44 -2.25 9.23 -14.71
C ALA A 44 -1.96 10.61 -14.10
N GLN A 45 -1.58 10.64 -12.82
CA GLN A 45 -1.15 11.85 -12.12
C GLN A 45 0.36 11.78 -11.96
N GLY A 46 1.09 12.39 -12.90
CA GLY A 46 2.56 12.37 -12.90
C GLY A 46 3.10 10.94 -13.09
N PHE A 47 3.83 10.42 -12.09
CA PHE A 47 4.40 9.07 -12.11
C PHE A 47 3.41 7.99 -11.63
N MET A 48 2.20 8.36 -11.23
CA MET A 48 1.21 7.46 -10.62
C MET A 48 0.09 7.12 -11.58
N THR A 49 -0.30 5.84 -11.68
CA THR A 49 -1.36 5.37 -12.58
C THR A 49 -2.29 4.37 -11.90
N GLY A 50 -3.54 4.77 -11.69
CA GLY A 50 -4.60 3.89 -11.18
C GLY A 50 -5.27 3.09 -12.29
N TYR A 51 -5.57 1.82 -12.05
CA TYR A 51 -6.38 1.00 -12.97
C TYR A 51 -7.20 -0.07 -12.25
N ALA A 52 -8.28 -0.50 -12.90
CA ALA A 52 -9.09 -1.61 -12.41
C ALA A 52 -8.47 -2.96 -12.83
N PRO A 53 -8.04 -3.82 -11.88
CA PRO A 53 -7.43 -5.11 -12.21
C PRO A 53 -8.43 -6.13 -12.77
N VAL A 54 -9.71 -6.00 -12.39
CA VAL A 54 -10.77 -6.91 -12.80
C VAL A 54 -12.02 -6.10 -13.13
N HIS A 55 -12.66 -6.44 -14.26
CA HIS A 55 -13.95 -5.89 -14.63
C HIS A 55 -15.05 -6.86 -14.20
N LEU A 56 -15.95 -6.37 -13.35
CA LEU A 56 -17.19 -7.08 -13.02
C LEU A 56 -18.19 -6.94 -14.17
N ALA A 57 -19.21 -7.81 -14.21
CA ALA A 57 -20.32 -7.61 -15.12
C ALA A 57 -21.05 -6.30 -14.79
N ASP A 58 -21.60 -5.61 -15.79
CA ASP A 58 -22.21 -4.27 -15.63
C ASP A 58 -23.25 -4.20 -14.49
N GLU A 59 -24.09 -5.24 -14.36
CA GLU A 59 -25.08 -5.32 -13.29
C GLU A 59 -24.45 -5.42 -11.90
N GLU A 60 -23.39 -6.21 -11.76
CA GLU A 60 -22.65 -6.36 -10.52
C GLU A 60 -21.93 -5.04 -10.23
N GLN A 61 -21.26 -4.43 -11.20
CA GLN A 61 -20.64 -3.13 -11.02
C GLN A 61 -21.63 -2.05 -10.53
N ALA A 62 -22.83 -1.98 -11.11
CA ALA A 62 -23.86 -1.03 -10.69
C ALA A 62 -24.33 -1.28 -9.24
N ARG A 63 -24.47 -2.56 -8.86
CA ARG A 63 -24.79 -2.94 -7.47
C ARG A 63 -23.69 -2.53 -6.50
N PHE A 64 -22.42 -2.64 -6.91
CA PHE A 64 -21.26 -2.33 -6.08
C PHE A 64 -21.24 -0.84 -5.78
N GLN A 65 -21.43 -0.03 -6.82
CA GLN A 65 -21.48 1.42 -6.70
C GLN A 65 -22.66 1.90 -5.85
N SER A 66 -23.83 1.27 -6.01
CA SER A 66 -24.99 1.56 -5.16
C SER A 66 -24.70 1.28 -3.69
N LEU A 67 -24.10 0.12 -3.39
CA LEU A 67 -23.74 -0.28 -2.04
C LEU A 67 -22.67 0.64 -1.44
N ALA A 68 -21.63 0.96 -2.20
CA ALA A 68 -20.58 1.89 -1.76
C ALA A 68 -21.16 3.28 -1.43
N ARG A 69 -22.13 3.75 -2.21
CA ARG A 69 -22.84 5.02 -1.93
C ARG A 69 -23.73 4.93 -0.70
N GLU A 70 -24.45 3.82 -0.53
CA GLU A 70 -25.31 3.58 0.63
C GLU A 70 -24.50 3.54 1.93
N LEU A 71 -23.33 2.88 1.89
CA LEU A 71 -22.39 2.81 3.00
C LEU A 71 -21.88 4.18 3.42
N LYS A 72 -21.51 5.03 2.46
CA LYS A 72 -21.12 6.43 2.72
C LYS A 72 -22.28 7.27 3.28
N GLY A 73 -23.53 6.89 3.00
CA GLY A 73 -24.72 7.58 3.53
C GLY A 73 -25.09 7.22 4.97
N HIS A 74 -24.57 6.11 5.51
CA HIS A 74 -24.96 5.55 6.82
C HIS A 74 -23.75 5.21 7.70
N GLU A 75 -22.74 6.08 7.70
CA GLU A 75 -21.45 5.90 8.41
C GLU A 75 -21.65 5.54 9.90
N ALA A 76 -22.50 6.26 10.65
CA ALA A 76 -22.67 6.08 12.09
C ALA A 76 -23.19 4.69 12.54
N GLU A 77 -24.11 4.08 11.77
CA GLU A 77 -24.65 2.75 12.09
C GLU A 77 -23.68 1.62 11.73
N PHE A 78 -22.74 1.91 10.84
CA PHE A 78 -21.78 0.98 10.28
C PHE A 78 -20.53 0.79 11.17
N HIS A 79 -20.04 1.87 11.78
CA HIS A 79 -18.84 1.85 12.62
C HIS A 79 -18.95 0.94 13.85
N GLY A 80 -20.14 0.80 14.44
CA GLY A 80 -20.31 0.07 15.71
C GLY A 80 -20.23 -1.46 15.60
N GLY A 81 -20.58 -2.04 14.46
CA GLY A 81 -20.74 -3.49 14.30
C GLY A 81 -19.80 -4.11 13.27
N LEU A 82 -19.64 -3.47 12.10
CA LEU A 82 -18.88 -4.10 11.03
C LEU A 82 -17.38 -4.00 11.26
N LEU A 83 -16.88 -2.84 11.67
CA LEU A 83 -15.45 -2.65 11.92
C LEU A 83 -14.96 -3.60 13.00
N ALA A 84 -15.67 -3.72 14.13
CA ALA A 84 -15.32 -4.67 15.19
C ALA A 84 -15.18 -6.12 14.68
N SER A 85 -16.04 -6.55 13.74
CA SER A 85 -15.95 -7.89 13.12
C SER A 85 -14.78 -8.03 12.13
N LEU A 86 -14.42 -6.96 11.43
CA LEU A 86 -13.31 -6.93 10.47
C LEU A 86 -11.94 -6.83 11.16
N SER A 87 -11.87 -6.11 12.28
CA SER A 87 -10.68 -5.98 13.15
C SER A 87 -10.38 -7.25 13.95
N ALA A 88 -11.40 -8.00 14.36
CA ALA A 88 -11.22 -9.19 15.20
C ALA A 88 -10.49 -10.30 14.43
N GLY A 89 -9.19 -10.44 14.69
CA GLY A 89 -8.34 -11.52 14.18
C GLY A 89 -8.57 -12.83 14.94
N HIS A 90 -9.73 -13.47 14.77
CA HIS A 90 -9.96 -14.84 15.21
C HIS A 90 -10.32 -15.72 13.99
N GLY A 91 -9.84 -16.97 13.99
CA GLY A 91 -9.68 -17.81 12.79
C GLY A 91 -10.95 -18.24 12.07
N ASP A 92 -10.78 -19.18 11.14
CA ASP A 92 -11.68 -19.85 10.15
C ASP A 92 -13.21 -19.84 10.38
N ARG A 93 -13.67 -19.68 11.62
CA ARG A 93 -15.06 -19.47 12.01
C ARG A 93 -15.66 -18.15 11.50
N ASP A 94 -14.84 -17.14 11.17
CA ASP A 94 -15.30 -15.78 10.80
C ASP A 94 -15.34 -15.48 9.30
N GLU A 95 -14.82 -16.34 8.41
CA GLU A 95 -15.16 -16.25 6.97
C GLU A 95 -16.68 -16.41 6.76
N ALA A 96 -17.34 -17.15 7.64
CA ALA A 96 -18.78 -17.26 7.72
C ALA A 96 -19.44 -15.95 8.21
N SER A 97 -18.81 -15.17 9.08
CA SER A 97 -19.33 -13.89 9.60
C SER A 97 -19.22 -12.77 8.55
N ALA A 98 -18.06 -12.61 7.89
CA ALA A 98 -17.91 -11.71 6.75
C ALA A 98 -18.76 -12.16 5.56
N GLY A 99 -18.89 -13.48 5.36
CA GLY A 99 -19.83 -14.07 4.41
C GLY A 99 -21.29 -13.81 4.75
N SER A 100 -21.65 -13.83 6.03
CA SER A 100 -22.97 -13.50 6.54
C SER A 100 -23.27 -12.01 6.32
N LEU A 101 -22.31 -11.12 6.54
CA LEU A 101 -22.46 -9.67 6.34
C LEU A 101 -22.56 -9.31 4.86
N ALA A 102 -21.70 -9.87 4.00
CA ALA A 102 -21.85 -9.74 2.56
C ALA A 102 -23.17 -10.35 2.06
N SER A 103 -23.65 -11.42 2.70
CA SER A 103 -24.96 -12.00 2.39
C SER A 103 -26.14 -11.17 2.92
N SER A 104 -26.01 -10.50 4.06
CA SER A 104 -27.01 -9.58 4.61
C SER A 104 -27.12 -8.32 3.74
N LEU A 105 -25.99 -7.76 3.30
CA LEU A 105 -25.95 -6.69 2.30
C LEU A 105 -26.51 -7.14 0.93
N ARG A 106 -26.39 -8.44 0.59
CA ARG A 106 -27.02 -9.03 -0.60
C ARG A 106 -28.51 -9.35 -0.42
N SER A 107 -29.00 -9.54 0.80
CA SER A 107 -30.35 -10.05 1.07
C SER A 107 -31.44 -8.98 1.05
N GLY A 108 -31.10 -7.72 0.75
CA GLY A 108 -32.09 -6.65 0.52
C GLY A 108 -33.01 -6.85 -0.70
N ARG A 109 -32.69 -7.77 -1.63
CA ARG A 109 -33.64 -8.20 -2.67
C ARG A 109 -33.22 -9.53 -3.31
N ASN A 110 -34.03 -10.56 -3.07
CA ASN A 110 -34.14 -11.86 -3.72
C ASN A 110 -33.13 -12.16 -4.85
N SER A 111 -32.23 -13.11 -4.61
CA SER A 111 -31.64 -13.93 -5.67
C SER A 111 -31.31 -15.31 -5.09
N ALA A 112 -32.32 -16.17 -5.08
CA ALA A 112 -32.14 -17.60 -5.06
C ALA A 112 -31.74 -18.02 -6.47
N ASP A 113 -30.46 -18.32 -6.69
CA ASP A 113 -30.00 -19.49 -7.45
C ASP A 113 -28.50 -19.42 -7.82
N SER A 114 -27.85 -20.55 -7.57
CA SER A 114 -26.71 -21.13 -8.30
C SER A 114 -25.25 -20.81 -7.87
N PRO A 115 -24.32 -21.75 -8.13
CA PRO A 115 -23.01 -21.85 -7.49
C PRO A 115 -21.92 -21.11 -8.28
N LYS A 116 -21.31 -20.07 -7.70
CA LYS A 116 -20.07 -19.45 -8.20
C LYS A 116 -19.25 -18.91 -7.01
N THR A 117 -18.55 -19.80 -6.32
CA THR A 117 -17.71 -19.44 -5.16
C THR A 117 -16.70 -18.35 -5.51
N THR A 118 -16.06 -18.45 -6.68
CA THR A 118 -15.02 -17.52 -7.14
C THR A 118 -15.51 -16.08 -7.35
N GLY A 119 -16.70 -15.90 -7.93
CA GLY A 119 -17.28 -14.56 -8.15
C GLY A 119 -17.74 -13.91 -6.84
N ALA A 120 -18.31 -14.72 -5.94
CA ALA A 120 -18.70 -14.25 -4.61
C ALA A 120 -17.48 -13.88 -3.76
N THR A 121 -16.38 -14.63 -3.84
CA THR A 121 -15.12 -14.31 -3.14
C THR A 121 -14.50 -13.02 -3.65
N LEU A 122 -14.43 -12.84 -4.97
CA LEU A 122 -13.93 -11.61 -5.58
C LEU A 122 -14.75 -10.39 -5.15
N TRP A 123 -16.08 -10.51 -5.18
CA TRP A 123 -16.97 -9.45 -4.75
C TRP A 123 -16.75 -9.06 -3.28
N LYS A 124 -16.63 -10.05 -2.39
CA LYS A 124 -16.32 -9.83 -0.97
C LYS A 124 -14.97 -9.14 -0.79
N ALA A 125 -13.96 -9.56 -1.56
CA ALA A 125 -12.63 -8.95 -1.52
C ALA A 125 -12.68 -7.47 -1.94
N MET A 126 -13.38 -7.16 -3.04
CA MET A 126 -13.58 -5.78 -3.50
C MET A 126 -14.32 -4.93 -2.46
N LEU A 127 -15.34 -5.49 -1.80
CA LEU A 127 -16.05 -4.79 -0.73
C LEU A 127 -15.13 -4.50 0.46
N LEU A 128 -14.36 -5.50 0.93
CA LEU A 128 -13.41 -5.30 2.02
C LEU A 128 -12.40 -4.19 1.70
N LEU A 129 -11.85 -4.19 0.50
CA LEU A 129 -10.89 -3.18 0.04
C LEU A 129 -11.53 -1.79 -0.03
N LYS A 130 -12.78 -1.69 -0.51
CA LYS A 130 -13.48 -0.40 -0.55
C LYS A 130 -13.80 0.15 0.83
N LEU A 131 -14.13 -0.72 1.78
CA LEU A 131 -14.32 -0.34 3.18
C LEU A 131 -13.01 0.15 3.81
N ALA A 132 -11.90 -0.53 3.52
CA ALA A 132 -10.58 -0.08 3.95
C ALA A 132 -10.21 1.29 3.36
N GLU A 133 -10.54 1.52 2.09
CA GLU A 133 -10.36 2.81 1.43
C GLU A 133 -11.19 3.93 2.10
N MET A 134 -12.48 3.70 2.35
CA MET A 134 -13.35 4.69 3.03
C MET A 134 -12.83 5.02 4.44
N PHE A 135 -12.44 3.99 5.20
CA PHE A 135 -11.96 4.16 6.55
C PHE A 135 -10.65 4.97 6.62
N ARG A 136 -9.69 4.71 5.72
CA ARG A 136 -8.47 5.51 5.65
C ARG A 136 -8.74 6.96 5.29
N GLU A 137 -9.68 7.18 4.37
CA GLU A 137 -10.07 8.54 3.98
C GLU A 137 -10.68 9.29 5.17
N GLU A 138 -11.54 8.65 5.95
CA GLU A 138 -12.09 9.20 7.20
C GLU A 138 -10.99 9.46 8.25
N GLU A 139 -10.07 8.52 8.48
CA GLU A 139 -8.94 8.72 9.40
C GLU A 139 -8.09 9.93 8.99
N ARG A 140 -7.87 10.09 7.69
CA ARG A 140 -7.13 11.23 7.12
C ARG A 140 -7.90 12.53 7.30
N GLU A 141 -9.20 12.54 7.04
CA GLU A 141 -10.06 13.72 7.27
C GLU A 141 -10.09 14.11 8.76
N ILE A 142 -10.17 13.14 9.66
CA ILE A 142 -10.11 13.34 11.11
C ILE A 142 -8.75 13.93 11.50
N ALA A 143 -7.65 13.34 11.03
CA ALA A 143 -6.30 13.84 11.29
C ALA A 143 -6.13 15.27 10.77
N GLN A 144 -6.62 15.57 9.57
CA GLN A 144 -6.60 16.92 9.01
C GLN A 144 -7.48 17.91 9.80
N GLY A 145 -8.62 17.44 10.32
CA GLY A 145 -9.47 18.19 11.23
C GLY A 145 -8.76 18.55 12.53
N PHE A 146 -8.07 17.60 13.15
CA PHE A 146 -7.24 17.85 14.32
C PHE A 146 -6.15 18.89 14.03
N LEU A 147 -5.44 18.80 12.91
CA LEU A 147 -4.44 19.80 12.51
C LEU A 147 -5.01 21.20 12.39
N THR A 148 -6.19 21.32 11.79
CA THR A 148 -6.87 22.61 11.64
C THR A 148 -7.28 23.20 12.98
N ILE A 149 -7.69 22.37 13.93
CA ILE A 149 -8.04 22.80 15.30
C ILE A 149 -6.79 23.21 16.05
N SER A 150 -5.72 22.41 16.02
CA SER A 150 -4.45 22.73 16.66
C SER A 150 -3.83 24.02 16.13
N GLY A 151 -3.90 24.27 14.82
CA GLY A 151 -3.45 25.54 14.23
C GLY A 151 -4.25 26.74 14.75
N LYS A 152 -5.58 26.63 14.82
CA LYS A 152 -6.43 27.68 15.42
C LYS A 152 -6.18 27.88 16.91
N GLU A 153 -5.88 26.81 17.64
CA GLU A 153 -5.52 26.88 19.05
C GLU A 153 -4.20 27.64 19.24
N ALA A 154 -3.19 27.35 18.41
CA ALA A 154 -1.93 28.09 18.41
C ALA A 154 -2.13 29.58 18.07
N GLU A 155 -2.91 29.89 17.03
CA GLU A 155 -3.28 31.27 16.68
C GLU A 155 -3.98 32.01 17.83
N LEU A 156 -4.92 31.34 18.52
CA LEU A 156 -5.63 31.91 19.67
C LEU A 156 -4.69 32.12 20.87
N PHE A 157 -3.75 31.21 21.12
CA PHE A 157 -2.76 31.39 22.18
C PHE A 157 -1.80 32.54 21.89
N ALA A 158 -1.31 32.68 20.66
CA ALA A 158 -0.48 33.81 20.23
C ALA A 158 -1.24 35.15 20.40
N ALA A 159 -2.52 35.18 20.00
CA ALA A 159 -3.38 36.35 20.18
C ALA A 159 -3.62 36.71 21.66
N ILE A 160 -3.73 35.73 22.55
CA ILE A 160 -3.87 35.96 24.01
C ILE A 160 -2.56 36.46 24.63
N ARG A 161 -1.41 36.00 24.14
CA ARG A 161 -0.09 36.48 24.61
C ARG A 161 0.26 37.90 24.14
N GLY A 162 -0.50 38.46 23.20
CA GLY A 162 -0.25 39.80 22.65
C GLY A 162 0.98 39.83 21.74
N GLU A 163 1.38 38.68 21.22
CA GLU A 163 2.42 38.55 20.21
C GLU A 163 1.82 39.03 18.87
N GLU A 164 2.06 40.30 18.51
CA GLU A 164 1.86 40.74 17.14
C GLU A 164 2.80 39.91 16.26
N THR A 165 2.22 39.23 15.28
CA THR A 165 2.86 38.30 14.34
C THR A 165 4.02 38.95 13.60
N GLU A 166 5.20 38.92 14.19
CA GLU A 166 6.49 39.20 13.54
C GLU A 166 7.51 38.15 13.98
N GLU A 167 7.27 36.87 13.67
CA GLU A 167 8.32 35.85 13.55
C GLU A 167 7.79 34.63 12.77
N GLU A 168 7.61 34.83 11.45
CA GLU A 168 7.35 33.76 10.47
C GLU A 168 8.62 32.87 10.36
N GLY A 169 8.79 31.89 11.24
CA GLY A 169 9.91 30.97 11.10
C GLY A 169 9.94 29.78 12.06
N GLU A 170 9.64 29.98 13.34
CA GLU A 170 9.76 28.93 14.36
C GLU A 170 8.43 28.17 14.60
N ASP A 171 7.28 28.82 14.40
CA ASP A 171 5.96 28.24 14.65
C ASP A 171 5.56 27.11 13.68
N GLU A 172 6.05 27.13 12.43
CA GLU A 172 5.77 26.07 11.46
C GLU A 172 6.50 24.76 11.81
N GLU A 173 7.66 24.83 12.45
CA GLU A 173 8.47 23.67 12.82
C GLU A 173 7.90 23.00 14.08
N GLU A 174 7.38 23.79 15.02
CA GLU A 174 6.63 23.31 16.19
C GLU A 174 5.28 22.68 15.79
N ALA A 175 4.56 23.28 14.85
CA ALA A 175 3.34 22.70 14.30
C ALA A 175 3.59 21.38 13.55
N ARG A 176 4.73 21.25 12.86
CA ARG A 176 5.14 20.00 12.19
C ARG A 176 5.58 18.92 13.17
N THR A 177 6.25 19.27 14.26
CA THR A 177 6.61 18.30 15.31
C THR A 177 5.39 17.84 16.09
N LEU A 178 4.42 18.72 16.35
CA LEU A 178 3.11 18.33 16.88
C LEU A 178 2.33 17.44 15.91
N LEU A 179 2.46 17.65 14.60
CA LEU A 179 1.89 16.79 13.55
C LEU A 179 2.50 15.38 13.55
N GLU A 180 3.82 15.27 13.66
CA GLU A 180 4.50 13.96 13.76
C GLU A 180 4.22 13.26 15.10
N LEU A 181 4.12 14.00 16.20
CA LEU A 181 3.75 13.46 17.51
C LEU A 181 2.29 13.01 17.57
N ALA A 182 1.37 13.77 16.97
CA ALA A 182 -0.04 13.39 16.86
C ALA A 182 -0.20 12.17 15.95
N ALA A 183 0.50 12.12 14.81
CA ALA A 183 0.52 10.97 13.92
C ALA A 183 1.13 9.72 14.59
N ALA A 184 2.13 9.88 15.45
CA ALA A 184 2.74 8.81 16.24
C ALA A 184 1.88 8.38 17.45
N ALA A 185 0.97 9.23 17.93
CA ALA A 185 0.12 8.98 19.09
C ALA A 185 -1.27 8.43 18.75
N THR A 186 -1.78 8.62 17.52
CA THR A 186 -2.92 7.85 17.04
C THR A 186 -2.50 6.38 16.93
N PRO A 187 -3.23 5.44 17.55
CA PRO A 187 -2.92 4.02 17.41
C PRO A 187 -2.99 3.66 15.93
N THR A 188 -1.83 3.57 15.30
CA THR A 188 -1.61 3.26 13.88
C THR A 188 -1.80 1.76 13.62
N GLY A 189 -2.73 1.13 14.33
CA GLY A 189 -3.15 -0.23 14.04
C GLY A 189 -4.19 -0.16 12.94
N PRO A 190 -4.04 -0.87 11.81
CA PRO A 190 -5.08 -0.85 10.79
C PRO A 190 -6.37 -1.36 11.43
N ALA A 191 -7.45 -0.56 11.37
CA ALA A 191 -8.75 -0.99 11.89
C ALA A 191 -9.26 -2.26 11.19
N ILE A 192 -8.69 -2.61 10.03
CA ILE A 192 -8.93 -3.88 9.36
C ILE A 192 -7.69 -4.74 9.49
N ASN A 193 -7.87 -6.00 9.88
CA ASN A 193 -6.78 -6.98 9.97
C ASN A 193 -5.97 -7.02 8.66
N LEU A 194 -4.68 -6.72 8.72
CA LEU A 194 -3.79 -6.64 7.57
C LEU A 194 -3.77 -7.93 6.74
N THR A 195 -3.72 -9.09 7.37
CA THR A 195 -3.74 -10.37 6.66
C THR A 195 -5.03 -10.53 5.84
N ARG A 196 -6.18 -10.08 6.37
CA ARG A 196 -7.45 -10.08 5.61
C ARG A 196 -7.39 -9.10 4.44
N LEU A 197 -6.82 -7.91 4.64
CA LEU A 197 -6.64 -6.92 3.58
C LEU A 197 -5.72 -7.45 2.46
N ALA A 198 -4.58 -8.05 2.85
CA ALA A 198 -3.63 -8.66 1.92
C ALA A 198 -4.24 -9.84 1.15
N LYS A 199 -5.09 -10.67 1.79
CA LYS A 199 -5.86 -11.73 1.10
C LYS A 199 -6.85 -11.15 0.08
N ALA A 200 -7.61 -10.13 0.47
CA ALA A 200 -8.56 -9.49 -0.43
C ALA A 200 -7.86 -8.85 -1.64
N TRP A 201 -6.76 -8.13 -1.41
CA TRP A 201 -5.92 -7.59 -2.47
C TRP A 201 -5.30 -8.70 -3.34
N GLY A 202 -4.85 -9.79 -2.72
CA GLY A 202 -4.34 -10.98 -3.40
C GLY A 202 -5.35 -11.60 -4.37
N HIS A 203 -6.64 -11.67 -4.01
CA HIS A 203 -7.68 -12.13 -4.94
C HIS A 203 -7.83 -11.23 -6.17
N LEU A 204 -7.57 -9.91 -6.07
CA LEU A 204 -7.48 -9.04 -7.24
C LEU A 204 -6.21 -9.33 -8.05
N TYR A 205 -5.06 -9.35 -7.38
CA TYR A 205 -3.76 -9.58 -8.00
C TYR A 205 -3.70 -10.88 -8.79
N LEU A 206 -4.27 -11.96 -8.26
CA LEU A 206 -4.31 -13.24 -8.95
C LEU A 206 -5.14 -13.20 -10.24
N ARG A 207 -6.17 -12.34 -10.32
CA ARG A 207 -7.07 -12.22 -11.48
C ARG A 207 -6.64 -11.15 -12.47
N ASP A 208 -5.66 -10.33 -12.11
CA ASP A 208 -5.10 -9.29 -12.95
C ASP A 208 -4.14 -9.87 -13.99
N ALA A 209 -4.46 -9.70 -15.27
CA ALA A 209 -3.61 -10.15 -16.36
C ALA A 209 -2.29 -9.36 -16.46
N LYS A 210 -2.24 -8.14 -15.90
CA LYS A 210 -1.06 -7.28 -15.89
C LYS A 210 -0.16 -7.53 -14.68
N ALA A 211 -0.59 -8.32 -13.69
CA ALA A 211 0.16 -8.57 -12.46
C ALA A 211 1.60 -9.04 -12.71
N THR A 212 1.83 -9.83 -13.77
CA THR A 212 3.15 -10.34 -14.16
C THR A 212 4.07 -9.28 -14.77
N GLU A 213 3.55 -8.11 -15.16
CA GLU A 213 4.33 -6.98 -15.66
C GLU A 213 5.02 -6.21 -14.52
N PHE A 214 4.64 -6.48 -13.26
CA PHE A 214 5.15 -5.80 -12.07
C PHE A 214 6.02 -6.75 -11.23
N PRO A 215 7.34 -6.79 -11.47
CA PRO A 215 8.27 -7.62 -10.68
C PRO A 215 8.46 -7.11 -9.25
N LEU A 216 8.09 -5.85 -8.98
CA LEU A 216 8.25 -5.18 -7.71
C LEU A 216 6.89 -4.73 -7.15
N LEU A 217 6.56 -5.18 -5.94
CA LEU A 217 5.53 -4.55 -5.13
C LEU A 217 6.15 -3.51 -4.21
N VAL A 218 5.40 -2.45 -3.95
CA VAL A 218 5.76 -1.43 -2.96
C VAL A 218 4.63 -1.26 -1.95
N THR A 219 4.98 -0.92 -0.71
CA THR A 219 4.00 -0.74 0.37
C THR A 219 4.47 0.28 1.40
N THR A 220 3.53 1.00 2.00
CA THR A 220 3.71 1.81 3.21
C THR A 220 3.38 1.04 4.49
N GLN A 221 2.85 -0.17 4.39
CA GLN A 221 2.47 -1.00 5.53
C GLN A 221 3.60 -1.95 5.88
N ALA A 222 4.40 -1.59 6.88
CA ALA A 222 5.62 -2.31 7.25
C ALA A 222 5.38 -3.79 7.57
N GLU A 223 4.23 -4.08 8.18
CA GLU A 223 3.83 -5.41 8.63
C GLU A 223 3.51 -6.37 7.47
N LEU A 224 3.27 -5.85 6.25
CA LEU A 224 3.00 -6.70 5.07
C LEU A 224 4.20 -7.60 4.76
N GLN A 225 5.42 -7.14 5.06
CA GLN A 225 6.63 -7.94 4.93
C GLN A 225 6.56 -9.19 5.79
N GLY A 226 6.11 -9.07 7.04
CA GLY A 226 5.95 -10.21 7.95
C GLY A 226 4.92 -11.20 7.43
N VAL A 227 3.77 -10.71 6.95
CA VAL A 227 2.70 -11.55 6.39
C VAL A 227 3.21 -12.38 5.20
N LEU A 228 3.93 -11.75 4.26
CA LEU A 228 4.46 -12.46 3.09
C LEU A 228 5.67 -13.34 3.42
N ALA A 229 6.48 -12.96 4.42
CA ALA A 229 7.58 -13.76 4.92
C ALA A 229 7.10 -15.09 5.50
N GLU A 230 6.05 -15.07 6.32
CA GLU A 230 5.45 -16.29 6.90
C GLU A 230 4.98 -17.27 5.81
N VAL A 231 4.32 -16.76 4.77
CA VAL A 231 3.87 -17.57 3.63
C VAL A 231 5.06 -18.15 2.86
N TYR A 232 6.08 -17.34 2.59
CA TYR A 232 7.28 -17.79 1.89
C TYR A 232 8.07 -18.84 2.70
N GLU A 233 8.19 -18.66 4.00
CA GLU A 233 8.81 -19.62 4.91
C GLU A 233 8.06 -20.94 4.94
N ALA A 234 6.72 -20.91 4.95
CA ALA A 234 5.91 -22.11 4.87
C ALA A 234 6.12 -22.88 3.54
N LEU A 235 6.27 -22.15 2.42
CA LEU A 235 6.49 -22.74 1.10
C LEU A 235 7.90 -23.29 0.89
N THR A 236 8.92 -22.60 1.39
CA THR A 236 10.33 -22.86 1.03
C THR A 236 11.19 -23.35 2.19
N GLY A 237 10.71 -23.23 3.42
CA GLY A 237 11.47 -23.49 4.65
C GLY A 237 12.59 -22.48 4.92
N ARG A 238 12.59 -21.32 4.25
CA ARG A 238 13.62 -20.28 4.38
C ARG A 238 12.99 -18.89 4.52
N PRO A 239 13.60 -17.97 5.28
CA PRO A 239 13.15 -16.58 5.35
C PRO A 239 13.43 -15.83 4.04
N PRO A 240 12.64 -14.79 3.70
CA PRO A 240 12.99 -13.91 2.59
C PRO A 240 14.29 -13.15 2.87
N MET A 241 15.04 -12.84 1.83
CA MET A 241 16.32 -12.14 1.97
C MET A 241 16.12 -10.64 1.87
N GLN A 242 16.57 -9.88 2.87
CA GLN A 242 16.70 -8.43 2.74
C GLN A 242 17.90 -8.10 1.83
N LEU A 243 17.62 -7.46 0.71
CA LEU A 243 18.62 -7.10 -0.30
C LEU A 243 19.44 -5.89 0.14
N ILE A 244 18.76 -4.79 0.46
CA ILE A 244 19.34 -3.50 0.84
C ILE A 244 18.31 -2.61 1.55
N SER A 245 18.77 -1.64 2.31
CA SER A 245 17.96 -0.54 2.85
C SER A 245 18.44 0.79 2.27
N LEU A 246 17.51 1.57 1.73
CA LEU A 246 17.79 2.90 1.20
C LEU A 246 17.22 3.97 2.13
N THR A 247 18.05 4.90 2.57
CA THR A 247 17.58 6.11 3.26
C THR A 247 16.94 7.04 2.23
N LEU A 248 15.80 7.63 2.56
CA LEU A 248 15.11 8.55 1.65
C LEU A 248 15.49 10.01 1.93
N PRO A 249 15.81 10.80 0.89
CA PRO A 249 16.07 12.23 1.02
C PRO A 249 14.80 13.02 1.35
N ALA A 250 14.94 14.15 2.03
CA ALA A 250 13.85 15.12 2.21
C ALA A 250 13.44 15.76 0.87
N GLN A 251 14.38 15.93 -0.06
CA GLN A 251 14.22 16.67 -1.32
C GLN A 251 14.27 15.73 -2.53
N ALA A 252 13.18 15.03 -2.81
CA ALA A 252 13.15 13.93 -3.76
C ALA A 252 13.55 14.31 -5.21
N GLU A 253 13.07 15.44 -5.73
CA GLU A 253 13.34 15.84 -7.12
C GLU A 253 14.80 16.28 -7.36
N GLN A 254 15.39 16.97 -6.39
CA GLN A 254 16.80 17.38 -6.45
C GLN A 254 17.72 16.15 -6.38
N PHE A 255 17.38 15.19 -5.51
CA PHE A 255 18.08 13.93 -5.41
C PHE A 255 18.01 13.12 -6.72
N LYS A 256 16.82 12.98 -7.33
CA LYS A 256 16.67 12.27 -8.62
C LYS A 256 17.55 12.86 -9.71
N THR A 257 17.60 14.19 -9.79
CA THR A 257 18.41 14.91 -10.78
C THR A 257 19.90 14.64 -10.55
N ALA A 258 20.35 14.64 -9.29
CA ALA A 258 21.75 14.41 -8.94
C ALA A 258 22.20 12.95 -9.08
N THR A 259 21.30 11.98 -8.88
CA THR A 259 21.64 10.54 -8.80
C THR A 259 21.15 9.69 -9.97
N GLY A 260 20.67 10.31 -11.05
CA GLY A 260 20.09 9.63 -12.21
C GLY A 260 20.85 8.39 -12.68
N PRO A 261 22.17 8.46 -12.97
CA PRO A 261 22.95 7.29 -13.41
C PRO A 261 23.03 6.16 -12.38
N ALA A 262 23.28 6.51 -11.10
CA ALA A 262 23.36 5.54 -10.00
C ALA A 262 22.01 4.84 -9.78
N ARG A 263 20.91 5.61 -9.87
CA ARG A 263 19.54 5.08 -9.78
C ARG A 263 19.23 4.11 -10.91
N VAL A 264 19.54 4.47 -12.15
CA VAL A 264 19.32 3.60 -13.32
C VAL A 264 20.13 2.30 -13.19
N HIS A 265 21.37 2.40 -12.71
CA HIS A 265 22.20 1.23 -12.46
C HIS A 265 21.60 0.32 -11.39
N PHE A 266 21.18 0.87 -10.25
CA PHE A 266 20.49 0.14 -9.18
C PHE A 266 19.19 -0.54 -9.65
N ASN A 267 18.32 0.19 -10.36
CA ASN A 267 17.07 -0.33 -10.89
C ASN A 267 17.30 -1.50 -11.86
N ARG A 268 18.32 -1.41 -12.72
CA ARG A 268 18.70 -2.49 -13.63
C ARG A 268 19.12 -3.76 -12.88
N LEU A 269 19.86 -3.61 -11.78
CA LEU A 269 20.28 -4.74 -10.94
C LEU A 269 19.09 -5.39 -10.25
N LEU A 270 18.16 -4.60 -9.69
CA LEU A 270 16.91 -5.11 -9.11
C LEU A 270 16.10 -5.93 -10.13
N LEU A 271 15.87 -5.39 -11.33
CA LEU A 271 15.15 -6.10 -12.39
C LEU A 271 15.89 -7.37 -12.84
N GLY A 272 17.22 -7.34 -12.85
CA GLY A 272 18.05 -8.51 -13.14
C GLY A 272 17.90 -9.64 -12.12
N ILE A 273 17.67 -9.29 -10.84
CA ILE A 273 17.39 -10.25 -9.75
C ILE A 273 15.98 -10.81 -9.87
N ALA A 274 14.99 -9.96 -10.14
CA ALA A 274 13.61 -10.40 -10.34
C ALA A 274 13.50 -11.45 -11.47
N ALA A 275 14.23 -11.23 -12.56
CA ALA A 275 14.20 -12.08 -13.75
C ALA A 275 15.02 -13.39 -13.62
N SER A 276 15.96 -13.51 -12.69
CA SER A 276 16.84 -14.70 -12.63
C SER A 276 16.26 -15.88 -11.88
N GLY A 277 15.30 -15.66 -10.98
CA GLY A 277 14.71 -16.70 -10.13
C GLY A 277 15.68 -17.34 -9.11
N THR A 278 16.96 -16.97 -9.16
CA THR A 278 18.00 -17.34 -8.19
C THR A 278 18.90 -16.13 -7.95
N LEU A 279 19.41 -15.97 -6.74
CA LEU A 279 20.24 -14.87 -6.32
C LEU A 279 21.68 -15.35 -6.11
N SER A 280 22.59 -14.99 -7.01
CA SER A 280 24.02 -15.26 -6.81
C SER A 280 24.65 -14.24 -5.87
N ALA A 281 25.68 -14.67 -5.12
CA ALA A 281 26.42 -13.79 -4.21
C ALA A 281 27.00 -12.57 -4.93
N GLU A 282 27.54 -12.75 -6.14
CA GLU A 282 28.11 -11.66 -6.96
C GLU A 282 27.05 -10.59 -7.30
N ARG A 283 25.83 -10.99 -7.66
CA ARG A 283 24.75 -10.05 -7.99
C ARG A 283 24.23 -9.31 -6.76
N LEU A 284 24.18 -10.00 -5.62
CA LEU A 284 23.81 -9.39 -4.35
C LEU A 284 24.86 -8.34 -3.94
N GLU A 285 26.14 -8.67 -4.06
CA GLU A 285 27.24 -7.73 -3.77
C GLU A 285 27.21 -6.51 -4.69
N GLU A 286 26.98 -6.70 -6.00
CA GLU A 286 26.84 -5.60 -6.96
C GLU A 286 25.64 -4.70 -6.61
N LEU A 287 24.48 -5.30 -6.29
CA LEU A 287 23.29 -4.55 -5.87
C LEU A 287 23.54 -3.76 -4.58
N GLN A 288 24.14 -4.38 -3.58
CA GLN A 288 24.46 -3.73 -2.31
C GLN A 288 25.48 -2.61 -2.50
N GLY A 289 26.47 -2.79 -3.39
CA GLY A 289 27.40 -1.74 -3.79
C GLY A 289 26.67 -0.53 -4.38
N ALA A 290 25.79 -0.75 -5.36
CA ALA A 290 24.99 0.30 -5.98
C ALA A 290 24.04 1.00 -4.99
N GLY A 291 23.38 0.24 -4.11
CA GLY A 291 22.51 0.81 -3.08
C GLY A 291 23.28 1.63 -2.03
N ASN A 292 24.47 1.18 -1.63
CA ASN A 292 25.35 1.93 -0.73
C ASN A 292 25.85 3.24 -1.36
N GLU A 293 26.10 3.26 -2.67
CA GLU A 293 26.41 4.48 -3.40
C GLU A 293 25.23 5.48 -3.36
N LEU A 294 24.00 4.99 -3.57
CA LEU A 294 22.80 5.82 -3.43
C LEU A 294 22.62 6.36 -2.00
N ASN A 295 22.85 5.56 -0.97
CA ASN A 295 22.81 6.02 0.42
C ASN A 295 23.84 7.12 0.69
N ARG A 296 25.08 6.97 0.21
CA ARG A 296 26.11 8.01 0.32
C ARG A 296 25.71 9.29 -0.39
N ALA A 297 25.12 9.16 -1.58
CA ALA A 297 24.62 10.30 -2.35
C ALA A 297 23.41 10.98 -1.69
N THR A 298 22.70 10.28 -0.79
CA THR A 298 21.55 10.82 -0.06
C THR A 298 21.96 11.74 1.08
N LEU A 299 23.13 11.52 1.70
CA LEU A 299 23.60 12.26 2.88
C LEU A 299 23.48 13.80 2.80
N PRO A 300 23.83 14.47 1.67
CA PRO A 300 23.69 15.93 1.56
C PRO A 300 22.24 16.43 1.63
N PHE A 301 21.27 15.57 1.32
CA PHE A 301 19.85 15.87 1.24
C PHE A 301 19.06 15.50 2.52
N LEU A 302 19.76 15.07 3.57
CA LEU A 302 19.16 14.70 4.87
C LEU A 302 19.14 15.84 5.89
N LYS A 303 19.81 16.98 5.62
CA LYS A 303 20.17 17.97 6.65
C LYS A 303 19.01 18.59 7.43
N ASN A 304 17.77 18.49 6.95
CA ASN A 304 16.58 19.08 7.59
C ASN A 304 15.41 18.07 7.68
N CYS A 305 15.69 16.77 7.79
CA CYS A 305 14.64 15.74 7.85
C CYS A 305 14.39 15.35 9.32
N PRO A 306 13.22 15.69 9.90
CA PRO A 306 12.91 15.37 11.31
C PRO A 306 12.74 13.86 11.54
N THR A 307 12.36 13.10 10.50
CA THR A 307 12.23 11.65 10.52
C THR A 307 12.98 11.02 9.33
N GLU A 308 13.94 10.13 9.63
CA GLU A 308 14.69 9.37 8.62
C GLU A 308 13.83 8.22 8.10
N LYS A 309 13.14 8.43 6.97
CA LYS A 309 12.37 7.37 6.30
C LYS A 309 13.30 6.42 5.56
N THR A 310 13.06 5.12 5.67
CA THR A 310 13.87 4.08 5.05
C THR A 310 13.03 3.16 4.18
N MET A 311 13.54 2.84 2.99
CA MET A 311 12.93 1.88 2.08
C MET A 311 13.74 0.59 2.06
N ARG A 312 13.15 -0.51 2.53
CA ARG A 312 13.81 -1.82 2.63
C ARG A 312 13.35 -2.73 1.51
N PHE A 313 14.30 -3.37 0.82
CA PHE A 313 14.02 -4.28 -0.29
C PHE A 313 14.18 -5.73 0.14
N TYR A 314 13.19 -6.56 -0.17
CA TYR A 314 13.16 -7.98 0.15
C TYR A 314 13.01 -8.81 -1.14
N ALA A 315 13.70 -9.93 -1.19
CA ALA A 315 13.63 -10.93 -2.26
C ALA A 315 13.08 -12.26 -1.75
N TYR A 316 12.12 -12.78 -2.48
CA TYR A 316 11.53 -14.11 -2.30
C TYR A 316 12.14 -15.04 -3.35
N GLU A 317 13.34 -15.54 -3.07
CA GLU A 317 14.13 -16.30 -4.05
C GLU A 317 13.42 -17.58 -4.49
N GLY A 318 13.24 -17.74 -5.81
CA GLY A 318 12.59 -18.93 -6.36
C GLY A 318 11.07 -19.01 -6.12
N ALA A 319 10.46 -17.96 -5.56
CA ALA A 319 9.03 -17.80 -5.46
C ALA A 319 8.59 -16.47 -6.08
N SER A 320 7.68 -16.52 -7.03
CA SER A 320 7.01 -15.36 -7.60
C SER A 320 6.00 -14.77 -6.61
N LEU A 321 5.71 -13.48 -6.75
CA LEU A 321 4.64 -12.82 -5.99
C LEU A 321 3.27 -13.50 -6.21
N VAL A 322 3.03 -14.03 -7.42
CA VAL A 322 1.81 -14.77 -7.75
C VAL A 322 1.68 -16.03 -6.90
N GLU A 323 2.77 -16.79 -6.70
CA GLU A 323 2.75 -17.97 -5.83
C GLU A 323 2.51 -17.60 -4.37
N LEU A 324 3.15 -16.53 -3.88
CA LEU A 324 2.93 -16.05 -2.52
C LEU A 324 1.48 -15.66 -2.27
N PHE A 325 0.87 -14.89 -3.17
CA PHE A 325 -0.53 -14.49 -3.02
C PHE A 325 -1.49 -15.67 -3.26
N ALA A 326 -1.14 -16.62 -4.12
CA ALA A 326 -1.92 -17.84 -4.32
C ALA A 326 -2.00 -18.64 -3.02
N GLU A 327 -0.85 -18.88 -2.37
CA GLU A 327 -0.79 -19.56 -1.08
C GLU A 327 -1.51 -18.78 0.02
N LEU A 328 -1.27 -17.47 0.11
CA LEU A 328 -1.95 -16.61 1.08
C LEU A 328 -3.48 -16.67 0.95
N CYS A 329 -3.99 -16.77 -0.28
CA CYS A 329 -5.41 -16.86 -0.60
C CYS A 329 -5.97 -18.30 -0.57
N GLY A 330 -5.13 -19.31 -0.30
CA GLY A 330 -5.52 -20.72 -0.39
C GLY A 330 -5.91 -21.18 -1.80
N GLU A 331 -5.44 -20.48 -2.84
CA GLU A 331 -5.64 -20.86 -4.25
C GLU A 331 -4.42 -21.67 -4.73
N THR A 332 -4.62 -22.89 -5.23
CA THR A 332 -3.52 -23.67 -5.82
C THR A 332 -3.21 -23.18 -7.23
N ARG A 333 -2.02 -22.61 -7.45
CA ARG A 333 -1.48 -22.35 -8.79
C ARG A 333 -0.23 -23.19 -9.04
N THR A 334 -0.11 -23.70 -10.28
CA THR A 334 1.12 -24.35 -10.73
C THR A 334 2.23 -23.32 -10.83
N ALA A 335 3.38 -23.63 -10.27
CA ALA A 335 4.58 -22.79 -10.35
C ALA A 335 4.90 -22.44 -11.81
N THR A 336 4.84 -21.16 -12.16
CA THR A 336 5.19 -20.68 -13.50
C THR A 336 6.51 -19.94 -13.45
N ALA A 337 7.52 -20.51 -14.14
CA ALA A 337 8.87 -19.98 -14.33
C ALA A 337 9.63 -19.64 -13.03
N LYS A 338 10.95 -19.85 -13.02
CA LYS A 338 11.79 -19.41 -11.90
C LYS A 338 11.86 -17.89 -11.91
N ALA A 339 11.06 -17.23 -11.08
CA ALA A 339 11.09 -15.79 -10.86
C ALA A 339 11.32 -15.49 -9.38
N THR A 340 11.90 -14.32 -9.10
CA THR A 340 12.10 -13.83 -7.73
C THR A 340 11.12 -12.69 -7.50
N GLY A 341 10.18 -12.87 -6.58
CA GLY A 341 9.31 -11.78 -6.14
C GLY A 341 10.12 -10.73 -5.39
N LEU A 342 9.85 -9.44 -5.66
CA LEU A 342 10.46 -8.33 -4.92
C LEU A 342 9.39 -7.52 -4.18
N LEU A 343 9.71 -7.13 -2.95
CA LEU A 343 8.89 -6.22 -2.14
C LEU A 343 9.78 -5.08 -1.63
N ALA A 344 9.38 -3.83 -1.86
CA ALA A 344 9.94 -2.67 -1.17
C ALA A 344 8.96 -2.16 -0.11
N VAL A 345 9.48 -1.93 1.09
CA VAL A 345 8.71 -1.54 2.26
C VAL A 345 9.20 -0.18 2.73
N LEU A 346 8.31 0.80 2.78
CA LEU A 346 8.59 2.08 3.41
C LEU A 346 8.36 1.96 4.91
N SER A 347 9.33 2.44 5.71
CA SER A 347 9.36 2.29 7.16
C SER A 347 10.09 3.42 7.86
#